data_AF-A0A7S3DQG8-F1
#
_entry.id   AF-A0A7S3DQG8-F1
#
_cell.length_a   1.000
_cell.length_b   1.000
_cell.length_c   1.000
_cell.angle_alpha   90.00
_cell.angle_beta   90.00
_cell.angle_gamma   90.00
#
_symmetry.space_group_name_H-M   'P 1'
#
loop_
_entity.id
_entity.type
_entity.pdbx_description
1 polymer ?
#
loop_
_entity_poly.entity_id
_entity_poly.type
_entity_poly.pdbx_seq_one_letter_code
_entity_poly.pdbx_strand_id
1 'polypeptide(L)'
;DAYGNAYALGLKVAAQAYTPDLQIQQFDLSVNAGALEIERAVQFLKSTEYTFFFGILFPTNLFDNVMTEAYRQGIAGTGRHNWIFSDSTGSDIISRPFPRNSPLHLALQGAGLISASAGLPGFSDQLDGLTQELASLKESSADLEWLQSKLPTETNANTFDVFDESFLTTPGLMGPFLYDATVALGLSACQTW
;
A
#
# COMPACT_ATOMS: atom_id res chain seq x y z
N ASP A 1 9.73 1.95 -10.18
CA ASP A 1 8.85 2.37 -11.28
C ASP A 1 8.09 3.63 -10.84
N ALA A 2 7.06 4.08 -11.59
CA ALA A 2 6.28 5.27 -11.20
C ALA A 2 5.60 5.11 -9.84
N TYR A 3 5.13 3.91 -9.52
CA TYR A 3 4.49 3.58 -8.24
C TYR A 3 5.49 3.71 -7.08
N GLY A 4 6.65 3.06 -7.18
CA GLY A 4 7.70 3.17 -6.16
C GLY A 4 8.22 4.60 -5.95
N ASN A 5 8.35 5.36 -7.05
CA ASN A 5 8.78 6.76 -6.99
C ASN A 5 7.76 7.66 -6.27
N ALA A 6 6.46 7.39 -6.43
CA ALA A 6 5.41 8.16 -5.74
C ALA A 6 5.48 7.99 -4.22
N TYR A 7 5.67 6.76 -3.72
CA TYR A 7 5.90 6.50 -2.29
C TYR A 7 7.17 7.19 -1.78
N ALA A 8 8.29 7.06 -2.50
CA ALA A 8 9.53 7.69 -2.09
C ALA A 8 9.41 9.23 -2.01
N LEU A 9 8.70 9.85 -2.96
CA LEU A 9 8.39 11.28 -2.92
C LEU A 9 7.49 11.64 -1.74
N GLY A 10 6.39 10.90 -1.54
CA GLY A 10 5.46 11.12 -0.43
C GLY A 10 6.14 11.04 0.93
N LEU A 11 6.99 10.02 1.15
CA LEU A 11 7.77 9.87 2.37
C LEU A 11 8.74 11.02 2.58
N LYS A 12 9.43 11.50 1.53
CA LYS A 12 10.33 12.65 1.61
C LYS A 12 9.58 13.94 1.96
N VAL A 13 8.43 14.19 1.34
CA VAL A 13 7.60 15.36 1.63
C VAL A 13 7.07 15.31 3.07
N ALA A 14 6.57 14.16 3.51
CA ALA A 14 6.10 13.97 4.88
C ALA A 14 7.24 14.14 5.91
N ALA A 15 8.43 13.59 5.63
CA ALA A 15 9.59 13.77 6.48
C ALA A 15 9.97 15.24 6.61
N GLN A 16 10.04 15.99 5.50
CA GLN A 16 10.32 17.42 5.53
C GLN A 16 9.32 18.23 6.37
N ALA A 17 8.04 17.85 6.35
CA ALA A 17 6.98 18.55 7.07
C ALA A 17 6.96 18.22 8.57
N TYR A 18 7.13 16.94 8.94
CA TYR A 18 6.84 16.45 10.29
C TYR A 18 8.07 15.98 11.08
N THR A 19 9.16 15.64 10.39
CA THR A 19 10.40 15.13 11.00
C THR A 19 11.62 15.49 10.13
N PRO A 20 11.99 16.78 10.04
CA PRO A 20 12.98 17.26 9.07
C PRO A 20 14.39 16.69 9.27
N ASP A 21 14.67 16.15 10.45
CA ASP A 21 15.94 15.48 10.77
C ASP A 21 15.99 14.03 10.25
N LEU A 22 14.86 13.46 9.81
CA LEU A 22 14.80 12.12 9.23
C LEU A 22 15.49 12.09 7.86
N GLN A 23 16.58 11.35 7.78
CA GLN A 23 17.28 11.10 6.52
C GLN A 23 16.65 9.91 5.79
N ILE A 24 16.24 10.15 4.54
CA ILE A 24 15.67 9.11 3.67
C ILE A 24 16.63 8.87 2.51
N GLN A 25 17.16 7.65 2.45
CA GLN A 25 17.91 7.17 1.30
C GLN A 25 17.05 6.21 0.46
N GLN A 26 17.03 6.47 -0.84
CA GLN A 26 16.33 5.62 -1.81
C GLN A 26 17.33 4.72 -2.51
N PHE A 27 16.96 3.45 -2.69
CA PHE A 27 17.67 2.49 -3.50
C PHE A 27 16.68 1.81 -4.44
N ASP A 28 16.95 1.91 -5.74
CA ASP A 28 16.10 1.30 -6.75
C ASP A 28 16.57 -0.13 -7.04
N LEU A 29 15.62 -1.06 -7.01
CA LEU A 29 15.85 -2.47 -7.36
C LEU A 29 14.93 -2.84 -8.51
N SER A 30 15.47 -3.51 -9.53
CA SER A 30 14.68 -3.99 -10.66
C SER A 30 13.63 -5.02 -10.21
N VAL A 31 12.41 -4.95 -10.76
CA VAL A 31 11.39 -5.98 -10.53
C VAL A 31 11.81 -7.36 -11.01
N ASN A 32 12.78 -7.41 -11.94
CA ASN A 32 13.38 -8.62 -12.49
C ASN A 32 14.80 -8.86 -11.95
N ALA A 33 15.15 -8.26 -10.79
CA ALA A 33 16.49 -8.38 -10.23
C ALA A 33 16.90 -9.84 -10.02
N GLY A 34 18.09 -10.19 -10.50
CA GLY A 34 18.67 -11.50 -10.30
C GLY A 34 19.28 -11.66 -8.90
N ALA A 35 19.64 -12.90 -8.54
CA ALA A 35 20.19 -13.21 -7.21
C ALA A 35 21.41 -12.35 -6.82
N LEU A 36 22.36 -12.13 -7.75
CA LEU A 36 23.55 -11.32 -7.50
C LEU A 36 23.22 -9.83 -7.30
N GLU A 37 22.20 -9.33 -7.99
CA GLU A 37 21.74 -7.95 -7.82
C GLU A 37 21.08 -7.76 -6.46
N ILE A 38 20.25 -8.72 -6.05
CA ILE A 38 19.61 -8.75 -4.73
C ILE A 38 20.65 -8.85 -3.61
N GLU A 39 21.63 -9.75 -3.73
CA GLU A 39 22.72 -9.90 -2.76
C GLU A 39 23.46 -8.57 -2.56
N ARG A 40 23.83 -7.90 -3.66
CA ARG A 40 24.51 -6.60 -3.62
C ARG A 40 23.63 -5.51 -3.02
N ALA A 41 22.35 -5.49 -3.35
CA ALA A 41 21.39 -4.53 -2.80
C ALA A 41 21.27 -4.69 -1.29
N VAL A 42 21.09 -5.92 -0.79
CA VAL A 42 21.01 -6.22 0.64
C VAL A 42 22.34 -5.89 1.35
N GLN A 43 23.48 -6.20 0.73
CA GLN A 43 24.79 -5.88 1.27
C GLN A 43 25.02 -4.36 1.36
N PHE A 44 24.53 -3.61 0.36
CA PHE A 44 24.52 -2.17 0.40
C PHE A 44 23.65 -1.64 1.55
N LEU A 45 22.41 -2.12 1.68
CA LEU A 45 21.51 -1.74 2.79
C LEU A 45 22.16 -1.99 4.15
N LYS A 46 22.79 -3.16 4.33
CA LYS A 46 23.53 -3.51 5.54
C LYS A 46 24.66 -2.51 5.84
N SER A 47 25.35 -2.03 4.81
CA SER A 47 26.46 -1.08 4.97
C SER A 47 26.03 0.34 5.35
N THR A 48 24.74 0.68 5.19
CA THR A 48 24.20 2.00 5.58
C THR A 48 24.05 2.17 7.09
N GLU A 49 24.11 1.07 7.85
CA GLU A 49 23.84 1.02 9.29
C GLU A 49 22.41 1.45 9.71
N TYR A 50 21.53 1.73 8.75
CA TYR A 50 20.12 1.98 9.02
C TYR A 50 19.42 0.75 9.62
N THR A 51 18.50 1.01 10.54
CA THR A 51 17.71 -0.02 11.23
C THR A 51 16.25 -0.02 10.82
N PHE A 52 15.82 0.90 9.95
CA PHE A 52 14.47 0.98 9.43
C PHE A 52 14.52 0.93 7.91
N PHE A 53 13.84 -0.05 7.33
CA PHE A 53 13.75 -0.24 5.89
C PHE A 53 12.30 -0.16 5.46
N PHE A 54 12.00 0.70 4.49
CA PHE A 54 10.72 0.74 3.83
C PHE A 54 10.81 0.04 2.47
N GLY A 55 10.07 -1.06 2.30
CA GLY A 55 10.13 -1.93 1.14
C GLY A 55 8.89 -1.82 0.24
N ILE A 56 9.13 -1.58 -1.04
CA ILE A 56 8.14 -1.71 -2.12
C ILE A 56 8.65 -2.86 -3.00
N LEU A 57 8.30 -4.08 -2.60
CA LEU A 57 8.81 -5.32 -3.18
C LEU A 57 7.65 -6.06 -3.87
N PHE A 58 7.63 -5.97 -5.19
CA PHE A 58 6.67 -6.66 -6.05
C PHE A 58 7.41 -7.11 -7.33
N PRO A 59 7.21 -8.34 -7.82
CA PRO A 59 6.20 -9.32 -7.41
C PRO A 59 6.61 -10.19 -6.21
N THR A 60 5.74 -11.11 -5.80
CA THR A 60 5.94 -12.05 -4.67
C THR A 60 7.32 -12.73 -4.68
N ASN A 61 7.83 -13.11 -5.85
CA ASN A 61 9.14 -13.75 -5.99
C ASN A 61 10.30 -12.80 -5.64
N LEU A 62 10.21 -11.52 -6.00
CA LEU A 62 11.20 -10.52 -5.64
C LEU A 62 11.20 -10.33 -4.12
N PHE A 63 10.02 -10.21 -3.52
CA PHE A 63 9.87 -10.12 -2.07
C PHE A 63 10.53 -11.32 -1.37
N ASP A 64 10.23 -12.55 -1.81
CA ASP A 64 10.79 -13.76 -1.20
C ASP A 64 12.31 -13.81 -1.28
N ASN A 65 12.87 -13.45 -2.44
CA ASN A 65 14.30 -13.46 -2.64
C ASN A 65 15.00 -12.39 -1.80
N VAL A 66 14.46 -11.17 -1.77
CA VAL A 66 15.02 -10.05 -0.98
C VAL A 66 14.96 -10.36 0.51
N MET A 67 13.81 -10.82 1.02
CA MET A 67 13.66 -11.07 2.45
C MET A 67 14.44 -12.30 2.93
N THR A 68 14.56 -13.33 2.10
CA THR A 68 15.44 -14.46 2.39
C THR A 68 16.90 -14.01 2.48
N GLU A 69 17.34 -13.17 1.55
CA GLU A 69 18.71 -12.67 1.54
C GLU A 69 18.98 -11.68 2.69
N ALA A 70 18.04 -10.79 2.99
CA ALA A 70 18.09 -9.90 4.14
C ALA A 70 18.22 -10.68 5.47
N TYR A 71 17.50 -11.80 5.60
CA TYR A 71 17.67 -12.69 6.75
C TYR A 71 19.06 -13.34 6.78
N ARG A 72 19.55 -13.87 5.65
CA ARG A 72 20.91 -14.46 5.56
C ARG A 72 22.02 -13.47 5.93
N GLN A 73 21.89 -12.22 5.50
CA GLN A 73 22.87 -11.18 5.80
C GLN A 73 22.68 -10.56 7.20
N GLY A 74 21.65 -10.96 7.95
CA GLY A 74 21.43 -10.53 9.33
C GLY A 74 20.83 -9.13 9.45
N ILE A 75 20.06 -8.70 8.45
CA ILE A 75 19.33 -7.42 8.48
C ILE A 75 17.80 -7.58 8.47
N ALA A 76 17.27 -8.79 8.65
CA ALA A 76 15.84 -9.06 8.84
C ALA A 76 15.61 -10.09 9.95
N GLY A 77 14.50 -10.00 10.70
CA GLY A 77 14.17 -10.93 11.79
C GLY A 77 15.11 -10.86 13.00
N THR A 78 15.85 -9.77 13.16
CA THR A 78 16.91 -9.66 14.19
C THR A 78 16.46 -8.94 15.47
N GLY A 79 15.26 -8.36 15.50
CA GLY A 79 14.81 -7.44 16.56
C GLY A 79 15.49 -6.06 16.55
N ARG A 80 16.60 -5.89 15.81
CA ARG A 80 17.27 -4.61 15.60
C ARG A 80 16.81 -3.91 14.32
N HIS A 81 16.64 -4.67 13.23
CA HIS A 81 16.24 -4.14 11.93
C HIS A 81 14.75 -4.35 11.71
N ASN A 82 14.05 -3.26 11.40
CA ASN A 82 12.61 -3.19 11.22
C ASN A 82 12.30 -3.00 9.74
N TRP A 83 11.57 -3.95 9.18
CA TRP A 83 11.09 -3.88 7.81
C TRP A 83 9.64 -3.45 7.80
N ILE A 84 9.34 -2.41 7.05
CA ILE A 84 7.99 -1.89 6.87
C ILE A 84 7.69 -1.95 5.38
N PHE A 85 6.52 -2.44 5.00
CA PHE A 85 6.17 -2.63 3.61
C PHE A 85 5.03 -1.71 3.17
N SER A 86 4.96 -1.42 1.88
CA SER A 86 3.80 -0.79 1.25
C SER A 86 2.64 -1.78 1.05
N ASP A 87 1.44 -1.28 0.78
CA ASP A 87 0.25 -2.07 0.48
C ASP A 87 0.44 -3.12 -0.61
N SER A 88 1.12 -2.75 -1.71
CA SER A 88 1.36 -3.67 -2.83
C SER A 88 2.15 -4.90 -2.43
N THR A 89 2.95 -4.79 -1.36
CA THR A 89 3.72 -5.91 -0.79
C THR A 89 2.97 -6.56 0.37
N GLY A 90 2.26 -5.77 1.18
CA GLY A 90 1.51 -6.24 2.34
C GLY A 90 0.43 -7.25 2.02
N SER A 91 -0.30 -7.07 0.91
CA SER A 91 -1.33 -8.01 0.45
C SER A 91 -0.76 -9.42 0.22
N ASP A 92 0.47 -9.53 -0.29
CA ASP A 92 1.15 -10.80 -0.53
C ASP A 92 1.70 -11.44 0.75
N ILE A 93 1.98 -10.63 1.78
CA ILE A 93 2.44 -11.11 3.09
C ILE A 93 1.29 -11.75 3.85
N ILE A 94 0.12 -11.11 3.87
CA ILE A 94 -1.02 -11.54 4.69
C ILE A 94 -1.86 -12.65 4.04
N SER A 95 -1.76 -12.83 2.72
CA SER A 95 -2.62 -13.76 1.96
C SER A 95 -2.09 -15.18 1.84
N ARG A 96 -0.87 -15.48 2.31
CA ARG A 96 -0.28 -16.83 2.18
C ARG A 96 0.46 -17.29 3.44
N PRO A 97 0.52 -18.61 3.69
CA PRO A 97 1.24 -19.15 4.83
C PRO A 97 2.76 -19.21 4.59
N PHE A 98 3.54 -18.96 5.64
CA PHE A 98 4.99 -19.20 5.66
C PHE A 98 5.31 -20.40 6.56
N PRO A 99 6.07 -21.42 6.08
CA PRO A 99 6.46 -22.54 6.92
C PRO A 99 7.19 -22.06 8.17
N ARG A 100 6.78 -22.57 9.33
CA ARG A 100 7.39 -22.22 10.61
C ARG A 100 8.90 -22.45 10.56
N ASN A 101 9.66 -21.49 11.08
CA ASN A 101 11.13 -21.48 11.09
C ASN A 101 11.81 -21.46 9.71
N SER A 102 11.07 -21.23 8.61
CA SER A 102 11.68 -20.91 7.33
C SER A 102 12.40 -19.55 7.39
N PRO A 103 13.40 -19.30 6.51
CA PRO A 103 14.03 -17.99 6.41
C PRO A 103 13.02 -16.85 6.30
N LEU A 104 11.97 -17.00 5.48
CA LEU A 104 10.93 -15.97 5.33
C LEU A 104 10.09 -15.78 6.59
N HIS A 105 9.67 -16.86 7.25
CA HIS A 105 8.95 -16.76 8.52
C HIS A 105 9.77 -16.02 9.59
N LEU A 106 11.08 -16.25 9.64
CA LEU A 106 11.98 -15.58 10.58
C LEU A 106 12.28 -14.13 10.15
N ALA A 107 12.49 -13.88 8.86
CA ALA A 107 12.74 -12.55 8.30
C ALA A 107 11.61 -11.56 8.64
N LEU A 108 10.37 -12.04 8.69
CA LEU A 108 9.17 -11.23 8.88
C LEU A 108 8.78 -11.01 10.35
N GLN A 109 9.57 -11.52 11.30
CA GLN A 109 9.32 -11.22 12.71
C GLN A 109 9.52 -9.73 12.99
N GLY A 110 8.45 -9.06 13.43
CA GLY A 110 8.44 -7.62 13.68
C GLY A 110 8.31 -6.76 12.42
N ALA A 111 7.96 -7.37 11.27
CA ALA A 111 7.65 -6.59 10.06
C ALA A 111 6.33 -5.82 10.22
N GLY A 112 6.29 -4.62 9.66
CA GLY A 112 5.12 -3.74 9.62
C GLY A 112 4.60 -3.53 8.21
N LEU A 113 3.40 -2.98 8.12
CA LEU A 113 2.76 -2.54 6.88
C LEU A 113 2.32 -1.09 7.08
N ILE A 114 2.70 -0.22 6.15
CA ILE A 114 2.07 1.11 6.00
C ILE A 114 1.07 0.99 4.87
N SER A 115 -0.18 1.19 5.24
CA SER A 115 -1.30 1.19 4.32
C SER A 115 -1.77 2.60 4.03
N ALA A 116 -1.95 2.93 2.75
CA ALA A 116 -2.65 4.12 2.33
C ALA A 116 -4.16 3.88 2.52
N SER A 117 -4.81 4.77 3.27
CA SER A 117 -6.26 4.77 3.43
C SER A 117 -6.81 6.15 3.14
N ALA A 118 -7.90 6.21 2.37
CA ALA A 118 -8.68 7.43 2.24
C ALA A 118 -9.65 7.57 3.41
N GLY A 119 -9.97 8.81 3.75
CA GLY A 119 -11.00 9.09 4.76
C GLY A 119 -10.53 8.93 6.20
N LEU A 120 -9.22 9.04 6.47
CA LEU A 120 -8.71 9.14 7.84
C LEU A 120 -9.22 10.44 8.48
N PRO A 121 -10.01 10.37 9.57
CA PRO A 121 -10.61 11.56 10.17
C PRO A 121 -9.57 12.61 10.56
N GLY A 122 -9.82 13.87 10.19
CA GLY A 122 -8.98 15.01 10.56
C GLY A 122 -7.72 15.18 9.72
N PHE A 123 -7.55 14.40 8.64
CA PHE A 123 -6.43 14.58 7.71
C PHE A 123 -6.68 15.72 6.71
N SER A 124 -7.91 15.88 6.24
CA SER A 124 -8.33 16.95 5.33
C SER A 124 -9.86 17.08 5.36
N ASP A 125 -10.35 18.31 5.45
CA ASP A 125 -11.80 18.59 5.42
C ASP A 125 -12.48 18.05 4.16
N GLN A 126 -11.77 18.03 3.02
CA GLN A 126 -12.29 17.50 1.76
C GLN A 126 -12.45 15.97 1.79
N LEU A 127 -11.47 15.25 2.33
CA LEU A 127 -11.54 13.79 2.45
C LEU A 127 -12.53 13.36 3.53
N ASP A 128 -12.63 14.12 4.62
CA ASP A 128 -13.64 13.91 5.66
C ASP A 128 -15.05 14.14 5.10
N GLY A 129 -15.23 15.17 4.27
CA GLY A 129 -16.47 15.41 3.54
C GLY A 129 -16.84 14.25 2.61
N LEU A 130 -15.89 13.72 1.84
CA LEU A 130 -16.14 12.53 1.01
C LEU A 130 -16.63 11.35 1.85
N THR A 131 -15.96 11.04 2.95
CA THR A 131 -16.35 9.92 3.83
C THR A 131 -17.74 10.13 4.43
N GLN A 132 -18.08 11.36 4.82
CA GLN A 132 -19.39 11.71 5.35
C GLN A 132 -20.49 11.54 4.30
N GLU A 133 -20.28 12.07 3.10
CA GLU A 133 -21.24 11.97 2.00
C GLU A 133 -21.42 10.51 1.53
N LEU A 134 -20.33 9.75 1.43
CA LEU A 134 -20.37 8.31 1.13
C LEU A 134 -21.17 7.54 2.19
N ALA A 135 -20.96 7.85 3.47
CA ALA A 135 -21.71 7.25 4.56
C ALA A 135 -23.19 7.66 4.56
N SER A 136 -23.52 8.83 4.02
CA SER A 136 -24.91 9.31 3.94
C SER A 136 -25.74 8.57 2.89
N LEU A 137 -25.11 7.94 1.88
CA LEU A 137 -25.80 7.16 0.85
C LEU A 137 -26.60 5.98 1.44
N LYS A 138 -26.22 5.49 2.63
CA LYS A 138 -26.97 4.44 3.33
C LYS A 138 -28.40 4.85 3.69
N GLU A 139 -28.65 6.14 3.79
CA GLU A 139 -29.95 6.70 4.14
C GLU A 139 -30.93 6.71 2.94
N SER A 140 -30.44 6.44 1.72
CA SER A 140 -31.22 6.47 0.49
C SER A 140 -31.20 5.11 -0.23
N SER A 141 -32.25 4.31 -0.03
CA SER A 141 -32.40 3.02 -0.73
C SER A 141 -32.42 3.19 -2.25
N ALA A 142 -32.96 4.30 -2.75
CA ALA A 142 -33.00 4.61 -4.18
C ALA A 142 -31.59 4.81 -4.77
N ASP A 143 -30.69 5.48 -4.04
CA ASP A 143 -29.32 5.71 -4.51
C ASP A 143 -28.49 4.42 -4.45
N LEU A 144 -28.67 3.60 -3.42
CA LEU A 144 -28.02 2.28 -3.34
C LEU A 144 -28.50 1.33 -4.45
N GLU A 145 -29.81 1.30 -4.74
CA GLU A 145 -30.36 0.53 -5.85
C GLU A 145 -29.81 1.02 -7.20
N TRP A 146 -29.69 2.34 -7.38
CA TRP A 146 -29.09 2.92 -8.57
C TRP A 146 -27.61 2.53 -8.71
N LEU A 147 -26.82 2.63 -7.65
CA LEU A 147 -25.40 2.22 -7.64
C LEU A 147 -25.25 0.73 -7.96
N GLN A 148 -26.04 -0.12 -7.32
CA GLN A 148 -26.07 -1.56 -7.59
C GLN A 148 -26.38 -1.85 -9.07
N SER A 149 -27.26 -1.06 -9.70
CA SER A 149 -27.59 -1.21 -11.12
C SER A 149 -26.44 -0.88 -12.08
N LYS A 150 -25.40 -0.18 -11.63
CA LYS A 150 -24.21 0.17 -12.43
C LYS A 150 -23.07 -0.82 -12.26
N LEU A 151 -23.11 -1.66 -11.23
CA LEU A 151 -22.08 -2.66 -11.01
C LEU A 151 -22.18 -3.80 -12.05
N PRO A 152 -21.04 -4.36 -12.49
CA PRO A 152 -21.05 -5.51 -13.38
C PRO A 152 -21.80 -6.68 -12.73
N THR A 153 -22.74 -7.28 -13.45
CA THR A 153 -23.53 -8.43 -12.97
C THR A 153 -22.81 -9.77 -13.10
N GLU A 154 -21.55 -9.80 -13.56
CA GLU A 154 -20.82 -11.04 -13.79
C GLU A 154 -20.30 -11.67 -12.48
N THR A 155 -20.66 -12.92 -12.28
CA THR A 155 -20.50 -13.77 -11.09
C THR A 155 -19.07 -14.27 -10.81
N ASN A 156 -18.04 -13.58 -11.33
CA ASN A 156 -16.66 -13.99 -11.09
C ASN A 156 -16.11 -13.34 -9.81
N ALA A 157 -16.46 -13.96 -8.68
CA ALA A 157 -15.78 -13.97 -7.38
C ALA A 157 -15.42 -12.66 -6.63
N ASN A 158 -15.67 -11.45 -7.16
CA ASN A 158 -15.49 -10.19 -6.42
C ASN A 158 -16.60 -9.19 -6.76
N THR A 159 -17.87 -9.60 -6.67
CA THR A 159 -18.99 -8.66 -6.73
C THR A 159 -18.93 -7.75 -5.52
N PHE A 160 -18.65 -6.46 -5.75
CA PHE A 160 -18.78 -5.41 -4.75
C PHE A 160 -20.23 -5.39 -4.26
N ASP A 161 -20.43 -5.54 -2.96
CA ASP A 161 -21.74 -5.39 -2.34
C ASP A 161 -21.87 -3.94 -1.84
N VAL A 162 -22.69 -3.14 -2.51
CA VAL A 162 -22.90 -1.73 -2.12
C VAL A 162 -23.66 -1.60 -0.80
N PHE A 163 -24.26 -2.69 -0.33
CA PHE A 163 -24.94 -2.77 0.96
C PHE A 163 -24.00 -3.19 2.10
N ASP A 164 -22.75 -3.56 1.79
CA ASP A 164 -21.74 -3.81 2.81
C ASP A 164 -21.40 -2.49 3.54
N GLU A 165 -21.46 -2.49 4.88
CA GLU A 165 -21.15 -1.30 5.68
C GLU A 165 -19.74 -0.76 5.41
N SER A 166 -18.78 -1.63 5.08
CA SER A 166 -17.41 -1.24 4.74
C SER A 166 -17.33 -0.46 3.42
N PHE A 167 -18.23 -0.73 2.46
CA PHE A 167 -18.29 -0.01 1.18
C PHE A 167 -18.63 1.47 1.38
N LEU A 168 -19.52 1.77 2.32
CA LEU A 168 -20.03 3.13 2.55
C LEU A 168 -19.22 3.92 3.60
N THR A 169 -18.33 3.25 4.34
CA THR A 169 -17.59 3.88 5.44
C THR A 169 -16.10 4.00 5.15
N THR A 170 -15.56 3.22 4.22
CA THR A 170 -14.15 3.24 3.88
C THR A 170 -13.99 3.37 2.36
N PRO A 171 -13.56 4.52 1.83
CA PRO A 171 -13.31 4.71 0.39
C PRO A 171 -12.22 3.77 -0.18
N GLY A 172 -11.58 2.99 0.68
CA GLY A 172 -10.68 1.91 0.34
C GLY A 172 -9.27 2.37 -0.01
N LEU A 173 -8.40 1.38 -0.24
CA LEU A 173 -6.99 1.58 -0.57
C LEU A 173 -6.78 2.45 -1.82
N MET A 174 -7.71 2.39 -2.78
CA MET A 174 -7.60 3.15 -4.04
C MET A 174 -8.09 4.59 -3.92
N GLY A 175 -8.88 4.92 -2.89
CA GLY A 175 -9.43 6.26 -2.69
C GLY A 175 -8.39 7.39 -2.76
N PRO A 176 -7.25 7.31 -2.06
CA PRO A 176 -6.23 8.36 -2.10
C PRO A 176 -5.59 8.55 -3.48
N PHE A 177 -5.54 7.48 -4.29
CA PHE A 177 -4.88 7.49 -5.60
C PHE A 177 -5.81 7.89 -6.74
N LEU A 178 -7.11 7.60 -6.59
CA LEU A 178 -8.10 7.75 -7.66
C LEU A 178 -9.04 8.93 -7.44
N TYR A 179 -8.99 9.64 -6.30
CA TYR A 179 -9.92 10.73 -6.00
C TYR A 179 -9.97 11.79 -7.11
N ASP A 180 -8.84 12.42 -7.41
CA ASP A 180 -8.78 13.49 -8.41
C ASP A 180 -9.16 13.00 -9.82
N ALA A 181 -8.75 11.79 -10.18
CA ALA A 181 -9.10 11.18 -11.45
C ALA A 181 -10.62 10.91 -11.54
N THR A 182 -11.22 10.43 -10.46
CA THR A 182 -12.66 10.13 -10.38
C THR A 182 -13.48 11.42 -10.42
N VAL A 183 -13.07 12.45 -9.68
CA VAL A 183 -13.69 13.78 -9.71
C VAL A 183 -13.57 14.39 -11.11
N ALA A 184 -12.39 14.34 -11.73
CA ALA A 184 -12.19 14.85 -13.09
C ALA A 184 -13.04 14.09 -14.13
N LEU A 185 -13.17 12.77 -14.01
CA LEU A 185 -14.06 11.96 -14.84
C LEU A 185 -15.54 12.35 -14.66
N GLY A 186 -15.98 12.54 -13.41
CA GLY A 186 -17.34 12.99 -13.12
C GLY A 186 -17.64 14.39 -13.68
N LEU A 187 -16.73 15.34 -13.45
CA LEU A 187 -16.85 16.71 -13.94
C LEU A 187 -16.84 16.76 -15.48
N SER A 188 -16.00 15.94 -16.13
CA SER A 188 -15.96 15.87 -17.60
C SER A 188 -17.20 15.20 -18.18
N ALA A 189 -17.76 14.18 -17.53
CA ALA A 189 -19.03 13.58 -17.96
C ALA A 189 -20.19 14.60 -17.97
N CYS A 190 -20.20 15.53 -17.01
CA CYS A 190 -21.18 16.61 -16.92
C CYS A 190 -20.98 17.74 -17.94
N GLN A 191 -19.82 17.83 -18.60
CA GLN A 191 -19.56 18.83 -19.65
C GLN A 191 -19.99 18.35 -21.06
N THR A 192 -20.38 17.08 -21.21
CA THR A 192 -20.81 16.50 -22.50
C THR A 192 -22.31 16.54 -22.78
N TRP A 193 -23.05 17.46 -22.14
CA TRP A 193 -24.47 17.70 -22.44
C TRP A 193 -24.74 19.17 -22.79
#